data_AF-A0A4R4LZJ0-F1
#
_entry.id   AF-A0A4R4LZJ0-F1
#
_cell.length_a   1.000
_cell.length_b   1.000
_cell.length_c   1.000
_cell.angle_alpha   90.00
_cell.angle_beta   90.00
_cell.angle_gamma   90.00
#
_symmetry.space_group_name_H-M   'P 1'
#
loop_
_entity.id
_entity.type
_entity.pdbx_description
1 polymer ?
#
loop_
_entity_poly.entity_id
_entity_poly.type
_entity_poly.pdbx_seq_one_letter_code
_entity_poly.pdbx_strand_id
1 'polypeptide(L)' 'MTSLIYPPQWWITVPEICDALRVTPPEMANWASRGRAPAAETCPDGIQRIRRTEYDAWIDSMAEDTPESEGTDR' A
#
# COMPACT_ATOMS: atom_id res chain seq x y z
N MET A 1 -25.84 -10.00 4.75
CA MET A 1 -25.20 -9.43 3.55
C MET A 1 -23.83 -10.05 3.45
N THR A 2 -23.67 -10.93 2.47
CA THR A 2 -22.53 -11.84 2.34
C THR A 2 -21.32 -11.03 1.89
N SER A 3 -20.51 -10.54 2.84
CA SER A 3 -19.11 -10.22 2.54
C SER A 3 -18.51 -11.47 1.91
N LEU A 4 -18.17 -11.37 0.64
CA LEU A 4 -17.42 -12.38 -0.07
C LEU A 4 -16.24 -12.81 0.80
N ILE A 5 -16.11 -14.11 0.96
CA ILE A 5 -15.10 -14.83 1.74
C ILE A 5 -13.71 -14.50 1.17
N TYR A 6 -13.18 -13.33 1.48
CA TYR A 6 -11.79 -12.99 1.23
C TYR A 6 -11.09 -13.04 2.58
N PRO A 7 -10.23 -14.04 2.82
CA PRO A 7 -9.56 -14.14 4.10
C PRO A 7 -8.71 -12.86 4.28
N PRO A 8 -8.74 -12.25 5.49
CA PRO A 8 -8.11 -10.95 5.76
C PRO A 8 -6.59 -10.94 5.56
N GLN A 9 -5.98 -12.11 5.41
CA GLN A 9 -4.56 -12.28 5.12
C GLN A 9 -4.16 -12.05 3.66
N TRP A 10 -5.13 -11.97 2.72
CA TRP A 10 -4.82 -11.78 1.30
C TRP A 10 -4.99 -10.36 0.78
N TRP A 11 -5.67 -9.49 1.52
CA TRP A 11 -6.00 -8.15 1.07
C TRP A 11 -5.73 -7.15 2.18
N ILE A 12 -5.28 -5.96 1.82
CA ILE A 12 -5.06 -4.85 2.72
C ILE A 12 -5.82 -3.65 2.19
N THR A 13 -6.45 -2.90 3.08
CA THR A 13 -7.22 -1.70 2.70
C THR A 13 -6.34 -0.44 2.76
N VAL A 14 -6.74 0.60 2.03
CA VAL A 14 -6.08 1.92 2.08
C VAL A 14 -5.90 2.45 3.51
N PRO A 15 -6.91 2.43 4.41
CA PRO A 15 -6.71 2.86 5.80
C PRO A 15 -5.69 2.01 6.58
N GLU A 16 -5.62 0.70 6.35
CA GLU A 16 -4.60 -0.16 6.97
C GLU A 16 -3.19 0.15 6.45
N ILE A 17 -3.04 0.45 5.17
CA ILE A 17 -1.77 0.91 4.60
C ILE A 17 -1.36 2.25 5.22
N CYS A 18 -2.32 3.18 5.37
CA CYS A 18 -2.07 4.48 5.99
C CYS A 18 -1.59 4.32 7.44
N ASP A 19 -2.20 3.42 8.20
CA ASP A 19 -1.79 3.10 9.57
C ASP A 19 -0.39 2.44 9.61
N ALA A 20 -0.15 1.44 8.77
CA ALA A 20 1.11 0.69 8.72
C ALA A 20 2.31 1.57 8.31
N LEU A 21 2.12 2.45 7.32
CA LEU A 21 3.16 3.37 6.84
C LEU A 21 3.19 4.68 7.62
N ARG A 22 2.23 4.90 8.53
CA ARG A 22 2.00 6.18 9.25
C ARG A 22 1.88 7.38 8.31
N VAL A 23 1.30 7.17 7.14
CA VAL A 23 1.05 8.22 6.15
C VAL A 23 -0.36 8.73 6.27
N THR A 24 -0.54 10.00 5.91
CA THR A 24 -1.88 10.59 5.90
C THR A 24 -2.65 10.22 4.63
N PRO A 25 -4.00 10.10 4.66
CA PRO A 25 -4.80 9.85 3.47
C PRO A 25 -4.54 10.82 2.29
N PRO A 26 -4.27 12.13 2.47
CA PRO A 26 -3.88 13.00 1.36
C PRO A 26 -2.52 12.66 0.75
N GLU A 27 -1.55 12.17 1.53
CA GLU A 27 -0.27 11.69 0.98
C GLU A 27 -0.47 10.43 0.14
N MET A 28 -1.29 9.50 0.62
CA MET A 28 -1.64 8.31 -0.15
C MET A 28 -2.37 8.66 -1.46
N ALA A 29 -3.27 9.65 -1.44
CA ALA A 29 -3.90 10.18 -2.66
C ALA A 29 -2.89 10.86 -3.60
N ASN A 30 -1.87 11.51 -3.05
CA ASN A 30 -0.78 12.09 -3.82
C ASN A 30 0.07 10.99 -4.50
N TRP A 31 0.33 9.88 -3.81
CA TRP A 31 1.05 8.74 -4.37
C TRP A 31 0.26 8.05 -5.49
N ALA A 32 -1.05 7.88 -5.30
CA ALA A 32 -1.94 7.39 -6.34
C ALA A 32 -1.94 8.30 -7.58
N SER A 33 -1.92 9.62 -7.38
CA SER A 33 -1.84 10.60 -8.47
C SER A 33 -0.51 10.55 -9.22
N ARG A 34 0.58 10.14 -8.54
CA ARG A 34 1.91 9.96 -9.14
C ARG A 34 2.12 8.58 -9.76
N GLY A 35 1.13 7.69 -9.71
CA GLY A 35 1.28 6.29 -10.12
C GLY A 35 2.25 5.50 -9.23
N ARG A 36 2.51 5.99 -8.02
CA ARG A 36 3.37 5.36 -7.00
C ARG A 36 2.54 4.60 -5.96
N ALA A 37 1.24 4.40 -6.17
CA ALA A 37 0.40 3.58 -5.30
C ALA A 37 0.11 2.22 -5.95
N PRO A 38 -0.03 1.15 -5.17
CA PRO A 38 -0.36 -0.18 -5.69
C PRO A 38 -1.77 -0.20 -6.29
N ALA A 39 -2.00 -1.15 -7.21
CA ALA A 39 -3.29 -1.29 -7.90
C ALA A 39 -4.40 -1.63 -6.91
N ALA A 40 -5.22 -0.63 -6.60
CA ALA A 40 -6.37 -0.80 -5.72
C ALA A 40 -7.59 -1.28 -6.51
N GLU A 41 -8.10 -2.45 -6.17
CA GLU A 41 -9.35 -3.00 -6.69
C GLU A 41 -10.52 -2.35 -5.93
N THR A 42 -11.33 -1.57 -6.62
CA THR A 42 -12.55 -0.98 -6.04
C THR A 42 -13.56 -2.10 -5.85
N CYS A 43 -13.84 -2.44 -4.60
CA CYS A 43 -14.85 -3.44 -4.31
C CYS A 43 -16.25 -2.83 -4.50
N PRO A 44 -17.28 -3.62 -4.88
CA PRO A 44 -18.68 -3.18 -4.92
C PRO A 44 -19.20 -2.52 -3.64
N ASP A 45 -18.56 -2.75 -2.48
CA ASP A 45 -18.87 -2.07 -1.22
C ASP A 45 -18.40 -0.59 -1.18
N GLY A 46 -17.66 -0.12 -2.19
CA GLY A 46 -17.05 1.21 -2.24
C GLY A 46 -15.68 1.31 -1.54
N ILE A 47 -15.19 0.21 -0.97
CA ILE A 47 -13.89 0.15 -0.31
C ILE A 47 -12.82 -0.29 -1.31
N GLN A 48 -11.73 0.47 -1.37
CA GLN A 48 -10.55 0.10 -2.14
C GLN A 48 -9.72 -0.94 -1.39
N ARG A 49 -9.51 -2.10 -2.03
CA ARG A 49 -8.74 -3.23 -1.49
C ARG A 49 -7.56 -3.51 -2.40
N ILE A 50 -6.39 -3.73 -1.81
CA ILE A 50 -5.16 -4.06 -2.50
C ILE A 50 -4.76 -5.46 -2.09
N ARG A 51 -4.24 -6.28 -3.01
CA ARG A 51 -3.71 -7.61 -2.65
C ARG A 51 -2.47 -7.46 -1.78
N ARG A 52 -2.36 -8.27 -0.73
CA ARG A 52 -1.19 -8.28 0.16
C ARG A 52 0.11 -8.54 -0.63
N THR A 53 0.08 -9.42 -1.62
CA THR A 53 1.23 -9.72 -2.50
C THR A 53 1.62 -8.52 -3.38
N GLU A 54 0.65 -7.79 -3.93
CA GLU A 54 0.91 -6.57 -4.69
C GLU A 54 1.47 -5.47 -3.80
N TYR A 55 0.93 -5.34 -2.58
CA TYR A 55 1.45 -4.41 -1.58
C TYR A 55 2.90 -4.74 -1.20
N ASP A 56 3.22 -6.01 -0.96
CA ASP A 56 4.56 -6.47 -0.60
C ASP A 56 5.57 -6.21 -1.73
N ALA A 57 5.22 -6.57 -2.97
CA ALA A 57 6.03 -6.29 -4.15
C ALA A 57 6.22 -4.78 -4.39
N TRP A 58 5.20 -3.98 -4.07
CA TRP A 58 5.30 -2.53 -4.17
C TRP A 58 6.21 -1.92 -3.10
N ILE A 59 6.14 -2.41 -1.84
CA ILE A 59 7.05 -1.99 -0.77
C ILE A 59 8.50 -2.34 -1.13
N ASP A 60 8.74 -3.54 -1.66
CA ASP A 60 10.04 -3.99 -2.14
C ASP A 60 10.58 -3.03 -3.21
N SER A 61 9.76 -2.71 -4.22
CA SER A 61 10.14 -1.76 -5.28
C SER A 61 10.38 -0.32 -4.78
N MET A 62 9.75 0.10 -3.67
CA MET A 62 10.02 1.40 -3.05
C MET A 62 11.26 1.39 -2.15
N ALA A 63 11.61 0.26 -1.53
CA ALA A 63 12.81 0.13 -0.71
C ALA A 63 14.07 0.38 -1.56
N GLU A 64 14.06 -0.04 -2.82
CA GLU A 64 15.15 0.20 -3.78
C GLU A 64 15.38 1.68 -4.15
N ASP A 65 14.36 2.54 -4.00
CA ASP A 65 14.45 3.99 -4.31
C ASP A 65 15.03 4.80 -3.13
N THR A 66 15.23 4.18 -1.97
CA THR A 66 16.04 4.79 -0.91
C THR A 66 17.49 4.52 -1.26
N PRO A 67 18.28 5.51 -1.74
CA PRO A 67 19.71 5.33 -1.78
C PRO A 67 20.12 5.02 -0.35
N GLU A 68 20.64 3.82 -0.11
CA GLU A 68 21.48 3.53 1.02
C GLU A 68 22.49 4.66 1.08
N SER A 69 22.22 5.65 1.92
CA SER A 69 23.24 6.56 2.40
C SER A 69 24.03 5.73 3.40
N GLU A 70 24.81 4.78 2.86
CA GLU A 70 26.00 4.28 3.51
C GLU A 70 26.90 5.51 3.75
N GLY A 71 26.81 6.01 4.96
CA GLY A 71 27.61 7.10 5.48
C GLY A 71 27.82 6.92 6.97
N THR A 72 28.10 5.68 7.38
CA THR A 72 28.76 5.43 8.66
C THR A 72 30.25 5.24 8.40
N ASP A 73 31.02 5.97 9.21
CA ASP A 73 32.46 5.81 9.48
C ASP A 73 33.45 6.55 8.57
N ARG A 74 33.81 7.78 8.98
CA ARG A 74 35.22 8.16 9.16
C ARG A 74 35.40 9.28 10.18
#